data_AF-A0A355SEC7-F1
#
_entry.id   AF-A0A355SEC7-F1
#
_cell.length_a   1.000
_cell.length_b   1.000
_cell.length_c   1.000
_cell.angle_alpha   90.00
_cell.angle_beta   90.00
_cell.angle_gamma   90.00
#
_symmetry.space_group_name_H-M   'P 1'
#
loop_
_entity.id
_entity.type
_entity.pdbx_description
1 polymer ?
#
loop_
_entity_poly.entity_id
_entity_poly.type
_entity_poly.pdbx_seq_one_letter_code
_entity_poly.pdbx_strand_id
1 'polypeptide(L)'
;MSIFNIEKDRKIHISIFVALISTVAISILIISSILYFNFEDILRNKIFNYTLNNLSQTGQSTEMMSGIANRISKQIYNDIHISEILNYTTKDIIEINAALLQLNYYRNTSEFIDSIYIYNDRSKTFYNSSDVGRNAIQNKKDFYDQDIVKVIENYGEYPSMMPIPRSISVEYPVEKKVNMYTYLLYDILSNGKEKNMIVINMSEDKLHKNSLDTG
;
A
#
# COMPACT_ATOMS: atom_id res chain seq x y z
N MET A 1 69.03 -51.54 22.27
CA MET A 1 67.63 -52.00 22.35
C MET A 1 66.65 -50.89 22.80
N SER A 2 67.06 -49.61 22.91
CA SER A 2 66.19 -48.52 23.38
C SER A 2 65.57 -47.65 22.27
N ILE A 3 66.21 -47.49 21.12
CA ILE A 3 65.74 -46.60 20.03
C ILE A 3 64.48 -47.14 19.33
N PHE A 4 64.37 -48.47 19.18
CA PHE A 4 63.26 -49.13 18.49
C PHE A 4 61.93 -49.05 19.28
N ASN A 5 61.98 -49.00 20.61
CA ASN A 5 60.78 -48.82 21.45
C ASN A 5 60.29 -47.37 21.43
N ILE A 6 61.20 -46.38 21.43
CA ILE A 6 60.84 -44.95 21.36
C ILE A 6 60.12 -44.62 20.04
N GLU A 7 60.56 -45.20 18.92
CA GLU A 7 59.88 -45.03 17.62
C GLU A 7 58.51 -45.68 17.56
N LYS A 8 58.36 -46.86 18.19
CA LYS A 8 57.09 -47.59 18.25
C LYS A 8 56.06 -46.85 19.12
N ASP A 9 56.47 -46.35 20.29
CA ASP A 9 55.61 -45.59 21.19
C ASP A 9 55.20 -44.26 20.56
N ARG A 10 56.13 -43.56 19.89
CA ARG A 10 55.82 -42.34 19.10
C ARG A 10 54.78 -42.60 18.00
N LYS A 11 54.91 -43.72 17.28
CA LYS A 11 53.96 -44.10 16.21
C LYS A 11 52.57 -44.40 16.77
N ILE A 12 52.48 -45.02 17.94
CA ILE A 12 51.22 -45.30 18.64
C ILE A 12 50.55 -43.99 19.11
N HIS A 13 51.30 -43.09 19.75
CA HIS A 13 50.76 -41.80 20.20
C HIS A 13 50.25 -40.93 19.04
N ILE A 14 51.00 -40.86 17.93
CA ILE A 14 50.57 -40.14 16.72
C ILE A 14 49.32 -40.80 16.12
N SER A 15 49.26 -42.13 16.05
CA SER A 15 48.10 -42.84 15.52
C SER A 15 46.82 -42.58 16.33
N ILE A 16 46.92 -42.55 17.66
CA ILE A 16 45.77 -42.24 18.53
C ILE A 16 45.33 -40.79 18.35
N PHE A 17 46.29 -39.85 18.26
CA PHE A 17 45.99 -38.43 18.08
C PHE A 17 45.35 -38.14 16.72
N VAL A 18 45.86 -38.76 15.65
CA VAL A 18 45.29 -38.64 14.30
C VAL A 18 43.89 -39.24 14.25
N ALA A 19 43.67 -40.40 14.89
CA ALA A 19 42.34 -41.01 14.98
C ALA A 19 41.35 -40.08 15.69
N LEU A 20 41.73 -39.50 16.82
CA LEU A 20 40.89 -38.57 17.58
C LEU A 20 40.51 -37.33 16.76
N ILE A 21 41.48 -36.66 16.13
CA ILE A 21 41.24 -35.49 15.27
C ILE A 21 40.35 -35.86 14.09
N SER A 22 40.61 -37.00 13.45
CA SER A 22 39.82 -37.46 12.31
C SER A 22 38.37 -37.69 12.71
N THR A 23 38.13 -38.28 13.88
CA THR A 23 36.78 -38.53 14.37
C THR A 23 36.03 -37.21 14.62
N VAL A 24 36.67 -36.25 15.29
CA VAL A 24 36.08 -34.92 15.54
C VAL A 24 35.79 -34.18 14.23
N ALA A 25 36.73 -34.20 13.29
CA ALA A 25 36.56 -33.56 11.98
C ALA A 25 35.40 -34.18 11.18
N ILE A 26 35.29 -35.52 11.19
CA ILE A 26 34.19 -36.24 10.55
C ILE A 26 32.86 -35.89 11.21
N SER A 27 32.81 -35.83 12.55
CA SER A 27 31.59 -35.44 13.26
C SER A 27 31.13 -34.02 12.89
N ILE A 28 32.06 -33.06 12.80
CA ILE A 28 31.75 -31.70 12.37
C ILE A 28 31.20 -31.68 10.94
N LEU A 29 31.82 -32.41 10.02
CA LEU A 29 31.38 -32.48 8.63
C LEU A 29 29.98 -33.09 8.51
N ILE A 30 29.70 -34.19 9.23
CA ILE A 30 28.39 -34.85 9.23
C ILE A 30 27.33 -33.90 9.76
N ILE A 31 27.56 -33.27 10.91
CA ILE A 31 26.62 -32.33 11.53
C ILE A 31 26.38 -31.13 10.62
N SER A 32 27.43 -30.55 10.05
CA SER A 32 27.33 -29.42 9.13
C SER A 32 26.56 -29.77 7.87
N SER A 33 26.75 -30.98 7.33
CA SER A 33 26.04 -31.44 6.13
C SER A 33 24.56 -31.64 6.41
N ILE A 34 24.22 -32.30 7.54
CA ILE A 34 22.83 -32.47 7.99
C ILE A 34 22.16 -31.11 8.19
N LEU A 35 22.84 -30.18 8.87
CA LEU A 35 22.34 -28.82 9.07
C LEU A 35 22.10 -28.10 7.75
N TYR A 36 23.06 -28.14 6.83
CA TYR A 36 22.98 -27.48 5.53
C TYR A 36 21.75 -27.95 4.74
N PHE A 37 21.59 -29.27 4.57
CA PHE A 37 20.47 -29.82 3.80
C PHE A 37 19.11 -29.56 4.47
N ASN A 38 19.00 -29.72 5.79
CA ASN A 38 17.73 -29.49 6.48
C ASN A 38 17.36 -28.00 6.54
N PHE A 39 18.35 -27.13 6.77
CA PHE A 39 18.12 -25.70 6.94
C PHE A 39 17.79 -25.02 5.60
N GLU A 40 18.41 -25.47 4.51
CA GLU A 40 18.15 -24.93 3.18
C GLU A 40 16.70 -25.20 2.74
N ASP A 41 16.18 -26.41 2.95
CA ASP A 41 14.79 -26.74 2.64
C ASP A 41 13.79 -25.98 3.53
N ILE A 42 14.07 -25.85 4.82
CA ILE A 42 13.22 -25.10 5.76
C ILE A 42 13.18 -23.62 5.38
N LEU A 43 14.32 -23.01 5.09
CA LEU A 43 14.40 -21.60 4.72
C LEU A 43 13.68 -21.32 3.40
N ARG A 44 13.89 -22.15 2.38
CA ARG A 44 13.23 -22.00 1.07
C ARG A 44 11.72 -22.03 1.21
N ASN A 45 11.19 -23.02 1.94
CA ASN A 45 9.75 -23.15 2.18
C ASN A 45 9.18 -21.99 3.02
N LYS A 46 9.91 -21.54 4.05
CA LYS A 46 9.50 -20.39 4.86
C LYS A 46 9.42 -19.11 4.03
N ILE A 47 10.46 -18.82 3.24
CA ILE A 47 10.50 -17.62 2.39
C ILE A 47 9.37 -17.68 1.34
N PHE A 48 9.17 -18.84 0.71
CA PHE A 48 8.11 -19.01 -0.27
C PHE A 48 6.71 -18.80 0.34
N ASN A 49 6.40 -19.48 1.45
CA ASN A 49 5.11 -19.35 2.11
C ASN A 49 4.88 -17.95 2.67
N TYR A 50 5.92 -17.32 3.23
CA TYR A 50 5.86 -15.93 3.67
C TYR A 50 5.54 -14.99 2.52
N THR A 51 6.20 -15.15 1.37
CA THR A 51 5.95 -14.35 0.16
C THR A 51 4.52 -14.55 -0.35
N LEU A 52 4.04 -15.80 -0.39
CA LEU A 52 2.69 -16.12 -0.82
C LEU A 52 1.63 -15.55 0.13
N ASN A 53 1.85 -15.66 1.44
CA ASN A 53 0.95 -15.12 2.45
C ASN A 53 0.91 -13.59 2.42
N ASN A 54 2.06 -12.93 2.27
CA ASN A 54 2.12 -11.48 2.11
C ASN A 54 1.36 -11.03 0.86
N LEU A 55 1.56 -11.70 -0.28
CA LEU A 55 0.85 -11.37 -1.52
C LEU A 55 -0.66 -11.53 -1.38
N SER A 56 -1.11 -12.63 -0.75
CA SER A 56 -2.52 -12.88 -0.47
C SER A 56 -3.12 -11.82 0.45
N GLN A 57 -2.40 -11.46 1.52
CA GLN A 57 -2.82 -10.37 2.43
C GLN A 57 -2.92 -9.04 1.69
N THR A 58 -1.92 -8.67 0.88
CA THR A 58 -1.96 -7.44 0.08
C THR A 58 -3.17 -7.44 -0.87
N GLY A 59 -3.44 -8.56 -1.55
CA GLY A 59 -4.62 -8.69 -2.42
C GLY A 59 -5.94 -8.48 -1.67
N GLN A 60 -6.12 -9.15 -0.53
CA GLN A 60 -7.31 -9.01 0.31
C GLN A 60 -7.50 -7.58 0.83
N SER A 61 -6.39 -6.91 1.19
CA SER A 61 -6.40 -5.51 1.62
C SER A 61 -6.85 -4.57 0.50
N THR A 62 -6.34 -4.76 -0.72
CA THR A 62 -6.78 -3.98 -1.89
C THR A 62 -8.25 -4.26 -2.21
N GLU A 63 -8.73 -5.50 -2.10
CA GLU A 63 -10.14 -5.82 -2.28
C GLU A 63 -11.04 -5.15 -1.23
N MET A 64 -10.62 -5.18 0.04
CA MET A 64 -11.32 -4.50 1.13
C MET A 64 -11.41 -2.98 0.89
N MET A 65 -10.28 -2.34 0.54
CA MET A 65 -10.25 -0.91 0.20
C MET A 65 -11.17 -0.60 -0.97
N SER A 66 -11.14 -1.43 -2.02
CA SER A 66 -12.01 -1.28 -3.20
C SER A 66 -13.49 -1.39 -2.81
N GLY A 67 -13.83 -2.32 -1.92
CA GLY A 67 -15.19 -2.48 -1.40
C GLY A 67 -15.66 -1.29 -0.55
N ILE A 68 -14.77 -0.68 0.24
CA ILE A 68 -15.06 0.54 1.00
C ILE A 68 -15.24 1.72 0.04
N ALA A 69 -14.29 1.95 -0.85
CA ALA A 69 -14.33 3.02 -1.84
C ALA A 69 -15.60 2.93 -2.69
N ASN A 70 -15.98 1.75 -3.17
CA ASN A 70 -17.20 1.56 -3.98
C ASN A 70 -18.48 1.93 -3.21
N ARG A 71 -18.58 1.55 -1.92
CA ARG A 71 -19.74 1.88 -1.09
C ARG A 71 -19.82 3.39 -0.83
N ILE A 72 -18.70 4.01 -0.46
CA ILE A 72 -18.65 5.42 -0.13
C ILE A 72 -18.85 6.28 -1.38
N SER A 73 -18.20 5.95 -2.50
CA SER A 73 -18.42 6.66 -3.78
C SER A 73 -19.90 6.65 -4.18
N LYS A 74 -20.61 5.53 -4.00
CA LYS A 74 -22.05 5.45 -4.27
C LYS A 74 -22.89 6.27 -3.29
N GLN A 75 -22.52 6.30 -2.01
CA GLN A 75 -23.21 7.16 -1.03
C GLN A 75 -23.02 8.63 -1.39
N ILE A 76 -21.78 9.05 -1.67
CA ILE A 76 -21.42 10.38 -2.13
C ILE A 76 -22.18 10.77 -3.38
N TYR A 77 -22.24 9.89 -4.38
CA TYR A 77 -22.91 10.15 -5.65
C TYR A 77 -24.42 10.41 -5.48
N ASN A 78 -25.05 9.74 -4.51
CA ASN A 78 -26.49 9.88 -4.22
C ASN A 78 -26.78 10.94 -3.13
N ASP A 79 -25.75 11.60 -2.61
CA ASP A 79 -25.89 12.63 -1.59
C ASP A 79 -26.39 13.92 -2.23
N ILE A 80 -27.48 14.49 -1.70
CA ILE A 80 -28.12 15.66 -2.27
C ILE A 80 -27.19 16.89 -2.26
N HIS A 81 -26.41 17.08 -1.19
CA HIS A 81 -25.52 18.24 -1.08
C HIS A 81 -24.34 18.11 -2.03
N ILE A 82 -23.82 16.89 -2.22
CA ILE A 82 -22.68 16.66 -3.12
C ILE A 82 -23.13 16.70 -4.57
N SER A 83 -24.32 16.17 -4.89
CA SER A 83 -24.89 16.22 -6.24
C SER A 83 -24.99 17.67 -6.76
N GLU A 84 -25.32 18.64 -5.89
CA GLU A 84 -25.37 20.05 -6.26
C GLU A 84 -24.02 20.58 -6.76
N ILE A 85 -22.94 20.39 -5.99
CA ILE A 85 -21.60 20.85 -6.39
C ILE A 85 -20.95 20.01 -7.50
N LEU A 86 -21.36 18.74 -7.61
CA LEU A 86 -20.87 17.82 -8.63
C LEU A 86 -21.46 18.17 -10.00
N ASN A 87 -22.77 18.46 -10.06
CA ASN A 87 -23.50 18.57 -11.32
C ASN A 87 -23.79 20.03 -11.75
N TYR A 88 -23.73 20.98 -10.82
CA TYR A 88 -24.02 22.39 -11.08
C TYR A 88 -22.85 23.30 -10.68
N THR A 89 -22.80 24.48 -11.30
CA THR A 89 -21.84 25.53 -10.94
C THR A 89 -22.51 26.50 -9.98
N THR A 90 -22.84 26.02 -8.78
CA THR A 90 -23.37 26.89 -7.72
C THR A 90 -22.25 27.81 -7.20
N LYS A 91 -22.62 29.04 -6.85
CA LYS A 91 -21.76 29.99 -6.12
C LYS A 91 -22.28 30.23 -4.70
N ASP A 92 -23.34 29.52 -4.31
CA ASP A 92 -23.89 29.65 -2.97
C ASP A 92 -22.93 29.04 -1.94
N ILE A 93 -22.40 29.91 -1.08
CA ILE A 93 -21.45 29.55 -0.05
C ILE A 93 -22.10 28.60 0.98
N ILE A 94 -23.42 28.70 1.21
CA ILE A 94 -24.14 27.84 2.15
C ILE A 94 -24.19 26.41 1.61
N GLU A 95 -24.57 26.24 0.34
CA GLU A 95 -24.62 24.93 -0.32
C GLU A 95 -23.24 24.28 -0.39
N ILE A 96 -22.22 25.06 -0.77
CA ILE A 96 -20.84 24.57 -0.83
C ILE A 96 -20.36 24.12 0.54
N ASN A 97 -20.60 24.89 1.60
CA ASN A 97 -20.20 24.49 2.95
C ASN A 97 -20.94 23.24 3.43
N ALA A 98 -22.23 23.09 3.12
CA ALA A 98 -22.98 21.88 3.43
C ALA A 98 -22.36 20.66 2.73
N ALA A 99 -21.99 20.77 1.46
CA ALA A 99 -21.33 19.71 0.72
C ALA A 99 -19.93 19.38 1.27
N LEU A 100 -19.13 20.39 1.64
CA LEU A 100 -17.80 20.19 2.24
C LEU A 100 -17.88 19.52 3.61
N LEU A 101 -18.83 19.91 4.46
CA LEU A 101 -19.09 19.25 5.73
C LEU A 101 -19.47 17.78 5.52
N GLN A 102 -20.31 17.51 4.53
CA GLN A 102 -20.72 16.16 4.18
C GLN A 102 -19.56 15.30 3.66
N LEU A 103 -18.66 15.87 2.84
CA LEU A 103 -17.42 15.20 2.42
C LEU A 103 -16.52 14.87 3.61
N ASN A 104 -16.40 15.77 4.59
CA ASN A 104 -15.64 15.50 5.82
C ASN A 104 -16.25 14.34 6.61
N TYR A 105 -17.58 14.24 6.70
CA TYR A 105 -18.22 13.10 7.36
C TYR A 105 -17.90 11.80 6.63
N TYR A 106 -18.03 11.75 5.30
CA TYR A 106 -17.67 10.56 4.52
C TYR A 106 -16.21 10.17 4.70
N ARG A 107 -15.28 11.13 4.64
CA ARG A 107 -13.85 10.87 4.87
C ARG A 107 -13.60 10.27 6.26
N ASN A 108 -14.31 10.75 7.27
CA ASN A 108 -14.14 10.29 8.65
C ASN A 108 -14.82 8.93 8.93
N THR A 109 -15.59 8.36 8.00
CA THR A 109 -16.19 7.03 8.19
C THR A 109 -15.18 5.88 8.16
N SER A 110 -13.98 6.10 7.61
CA SER A 110 -12.92 5.11 7.57
C SER A 110 -11.56 5.78 7.71
N GLU A 111 -10.75 5.28 8.64
CA GLU A 111 -9.39 5.77 8.84
C GLU A 111 -8.50 5.57 7.61
N PHE A 112 -8.81 4.57 6.76
CA PHE A 112 -8.05 4.29 5.54
C PHE A 112 -8.21 5.38 4.48
N ILE A 113 -9.30 6.16 4.54
CA ILE A 113 -9.49 7.27 3.62
C ILE A 113 -8.54 8.38 4.02
N ASP A 114 -7.66 8.75 3.11
CA ASP A 114 -6.78 9.88 3.26
C ASP A 114 -7.49 11.17 2.84
N SER A 115 -8.12 11.12 1.68
CA SER A 115 -8.81 12.27 1.12
C SER A 115 -9.89 11.89 0.10
N ILE A 116 -10.85 12.80 -0.07
CA ILE A 116 -11.94 12.68 -1.04
C ILE A 116 -11.96 13.95 -1.88
N TYR A 117 -11.99 13.82 -3.21
CA TYR A 117 -12.12 14.94 -4.13
C TYR A 117 -13.39 14.81 -4.97
N ILE A 118 -14.03 15.95 -5.20
CA ILE A 118 -15.12 16.11 -6.14
C ILE A 118 -14.64 17.06 -7.22
N TYR A 119 -14.54 16.54 -8.44
CA TYR A 119 -14.17 17.33 -9.61
C TYR A 119 -15.42 17.65 -10.43
N ASN A 120 -15.67 18.94 -10.62
CA ASN A 120 -16.70 19.44 -11.52
C ASN A 120 -16.03 19.93 -12.81
N ASP A 121 -16.34 19.26 -13.92
CA ASP A 121 -15.69 19.54 -15.19
C ASP A 121 -16.20 20.82 -15.86
N ARG A 122 -17.42 21.28 -15.51
CA ARG A 122 -17.97 22.53 -16.04
C ARG A 122 -17.26 23.75 -15.44
N SER A 123 -17.02 23.76 -14.13
CA SER A 123 -16.31 24.85 -13.44
C SER A 123 -14.78 24.68 -13.43
N LYS A 124 -14.27 23.49 -13.78
CA LYS A 124 -12.85 23.12 -13.61
C LYS A 124 -12.40 23.31 -12.15
N THR A 125 -13.25 22.91 -11.21
CA THR A 125 -13.05 23.11 -9.77
C THR A 125 -12.99 21.78 -9.05
N PHE A 126 -12.05 21.67 -8.13
CA PHE A 126 -12.00 20.63 -7.12
C PHE A 126 -12.57 21.13 -5.80
N TYR A 127 -13.45 20.34 -5.23
CA TYR A 127 -13.83 20.40 -3.83
C TYR A 127 -13.15 19.23 -3.14
N ASN A 128 -12.34 19.48 -2.12
CA ASN A 128 -11.59 18.45 -1.44
C ASN A 128 -11.90 18.40 0.06
N SER A 129 -11.83 17.19 0.60
CA SER A 129 -11.69 16.92 2.02
C SER A 129 -10.38 16.17 2.20
N SER A 130 -9.40 16.82 2.85
CA SER A 130 -8.06 16.26 3.12
C SER A 130 -7.47 16.97 4.34
N ASP A 131 -6.57 16.30 5.07
CA ASP A 131 -5.89 16.92 6.22
C ASP A 131 -4.75 17.86 5.79
N VAL A 132 -4.43 17.86 4.49
CA VAL A 132 -3.20 18.44 3.96
C VAL A 132 -3.43 19.49 2.87
N GLY A 133 -4.64 19.58 2.35
CA GLY A 133 -5.05 20.66 1.46
C GLY A 133 -5.22 21.98 2.22
N ARG A 134 -4.51 23.03 1.79
CA ARG A 134 -4.62 24.38 2.37
C ARG A 134 -6.02 25.00 2.17
N ASN A 135 -6.67 24.69 1.04
CA ASN A 135 -7.98 25.20 0.66
C ASN A 135 -8.89 24.04 0.24
N ALA A 136 -10.12 24.01 0.76
CA ALA A 136 -11.11 23.01 0.40
C ALA A 136 -11.65 23.16 -1.04
N ILE A 137 -11.46 24.32 -1.66
CA ILE A 137 -11.93 24.64 -3.02
C ILE A 137 -10.74 25.19 -3.82
N GLN A 138 -10.44 24.56 -4.96
CA GLN A 138 -9.29 24.91 -5.78
C GLN A 138 -9.61 24.75 -7.26
N ASN A 139 -9.08 25.63 -8.12
CA ASN A 139 -9.16 25.43 -9.56
C ASN A 139 -8.26 24.25 -9.98
N LYS A 140 -8.64 23.53 -11.05
CA LYS A 140 -7.84 22.44 -11.62
C LYS A 140 -6.37 22.81 -11.83
N LYS A 141 -6.10 24.02 -12.32
CA LYS A 141 -4.74 24.48 -12.63
C LYS A 141 -3.87 24.63 -11.38
N ASP A 142 -4.48 25.00 -10.27
CA ASP A 142 -3.79 25.32 -9.01
C ASP A 142 -3.96 24.20 -7.97
N PHE A 143 -4.54 23.07 -8.36
CA PHE A 143 -4.82 21.97 -7.45
C PHE A 143 -3.52 21.38 -6.91
N TYR A 144 -3.39 21.26 -5.60
CA TYR A 144 -2.13 20.81 -4.98
C TYR A 144 -1.65 19.43 -5.47
N ASP A 145 -2.58 18.55 -5.82
CA ASP A 145 -2.28 17.21 -6.32
C ASP A 145 -2.37 17.17 -7.85
N GLN A 146 -1.26 17.52 -8.50
CA GLN A 146 -1.18 17.56 -9.96
C GLN A 146 -1.20 16.16 -10.60
N ASP A 147 -0.94 15.10 -9.84
CA ASP A 147 -0.98 13.74 -10.39
C ASP A 147 -2.42 13.27 -10.60
N ILE A 148 -3.36 13.62 -9.70
CA ILE A 148 -4.78 13.31 -9.97
C ILE A 148 -5.33 14.11 -11.15
N VAL A 149 -4.82 15.32 -11.38
CA VAL A 149 -5.21 16.14 -12.55
C VAL A 149 -4.89 15.39 -13.83
N LYS A 150 -3.69 14.80 -13.94
CA LYS A 150 -3.28 13.98 -15.10
C LYS A 150 -4.16 12.74 -15.26
N VAL A 151 -4.50 12.08 -14.16
CA VAL A 151 -5.37 10.89 -14.16
C VAL A 151 -6.78 11.25 -14.67
N ILE A 152 -7.35 12.37 -14.21
CA ILE A 152 -8.66 12.84 -14.65
C ILE A 152 -8.65 13.26 -16.12
N GLU A 153 -7.57 13.88 -16.59
CA GLU A 153 -7.42 14.24 -18.02
C GLU A 153 -7.33 13.01 -18.93
N ASN A 154 -6.78 11.90 -18.42
CA ASN A 154 -6.63 10.64 -19.13
C ASN A 154 -7.56 9.55 -18.58
N TYR A 155 -8.72 9.94 -18.04
CA TYR A 155 -9.62 9.01 -17.33
C TYR A 155 -10.06 7.79 -18.17
N GLY A 156 -10.03 7.90 -19.50
CA GLY A 156 -10.34 6.78 -20.41
C GLY A 156 -9.39 5.59 -20.28
N GLU A 157 -8.18 5.80 -19.75
CA GLU A 157 -7.20 4.73 -19.48
C GLU A 157 -7.45 4.02 -18.14
N TYR A 158 -8.30 4.59 -17.28
CA TYR A 158 -8.52 4.14 -15.92
C TYR A 158 -9.96 3.70 -15.72
N PRO A 159 -10.27 2.39 -15.70
CA PRO A 159 -11.62 1.92 -15.47
C PRO A 159 -12.18 2.41 -14.12
N SER A 160 -13.44 2.85 -14.14
CA SER A 160 -14.17 3.29 -12.95
C SER A 160 -14.07 2.23 -11.83
N MET A 161 -13.76 2.70 -10.62
CA MET A 161 -13.62 1.94 -9.39
C MET A 161 -12.51 0.87 -9.39
N MET A 162 -11.56 0.91 -10.33
CA MET A 162 -10.32 0.13 -10.22
C MET A 162 -9.26 0.89 -9.39
N PRO A 163 -8.45 0.18 -8.59
CA PRO A 163 -7.39 0.81 -7.80
C PRO A 163 -6.27 1.35 -8.70
N ILE A 164 -5.94 2.63 -8.53
CA ILE A 164 -4.83 3.30 -9.21
C ILE A 164 -3.73 3.54 -8.18
N PRO A 165 -2.63 2.77 -8.19
CA PRO A 165 -1.53 2.98 -7.25
C PRO A 165 -0.81 4.28 -7.57
N ARG A 166 -0.59 5.13 -6.56
CA ARG A 166 0.15 6.38 -6.70
C ARG A 166 0.73 6.86 -5.37
N SER A 167 1.56 7.90 -5.44
CA SER A 167 2.10 8.57 -4.25
C SER A 167 1.84 10.06 -4.33
N ILE A 168 1.27 10.66 -3.28
CA ILE A 168 1.15 12.12 -3.19
C ILE A 168 2.29 12.65 -2.32
N SER A 169 2.90 13.75 -2.76
CA SER A 169 3.82 14.53 -1.94
C SER A 169 3.00 15.58 -1.20
N VAL A 170 3.01 15.53 0.13
CA VAL A 170 2.28 16.47 0.96
C VAL A 170 3.23 17.45 1.63
N GLU A 171 3.02 18.75 1.37
CA GLU A 171 3.95 19.83 1.73
C GLU A 171 3.91 20.25 3.22
N TYR A 172 3.09 19.64 4.09
CA TYR A 172 2.97 20.11 5.47
C TYR A 172 2.60 19.01 6.47
N PRO A 173 3.19 18.97 7.69
CA PRO A 173 4.28 19.80 8.22
C PRO A 173 5.70 19.36 7.79
N VAL A 174 5.82 18.24 7.06
CA VAL A 174 7.08 17.74 6.48
C VAL A 174 6.74 17.20 5.10
N GLU A 175 7.60 17.43 4.11
CA GLU A 175 7.47 16.83 2.77
C GLU A 175 7.49 15.30 2.91
N LYS A 176 6.29 14.72 2.96
CA LYS A 176 6.08 13.28 3.11
C LYS A 176 5.47 12.76 1.83
N LYS A 177 6.06 11.70 1.27
CA LYS A 177 5.39 10.90 0.25
C LYS A 177 4.49 9.89 0.93
N VAL A 178 3.21 9.91 0.59
CA VAL A 178 2.21 8.96 1.09
C VAL A 178 1.78 8.08 -0.07
N ASN A 179 1.99 6.77 0.07
CA ASN A 179 1.51 5.79 -0.89
C ASN A 179 0.01 5.54 -0.70
N MET A 180 -0.71 5.46 -1.80
CA MET A 180 -2.16 5.31 -1.77
C MET A 180 -2.71 4.61 -3.01
N TYR A 181 -3.89 4.04 -2.83
CA TYR A 181 -4.75 3.61 -3.92
C TYR A 181 -5.83 4.66 -4.15
N THR A 182 -5.93 5.10 -5.39
CA THR A 182 -6.96 6.05 -5.81
C THR A 182 -8.04 5.35 -6.60
N TYR A 183 -9.28 5.71 -6.32
CA TYR A 183 -10.46 5.17 -6.96
C TYR A 183 -11.25 6.31 -7.59
N LEU A 184 -11.65 6.11 -8.85
CA LEU A 184 -12.44 7.08 -9.59
C LEU A 184 -13.86 6.55 -9.77
N LEU A 185 -14.87 7.34 -9.43
CA LEU A 185 -16.24 7.13 -9.88
C LEU A 185 -16.62 8.25 -10.83
N TYR A 186 -16.96 7.87 -12.05
CA TYR A 186 -17.43 8.76 -13.11
C TYR A 186 -18.50 8.06 -13.95
N ASP A 187 -19.32 8.84 -14.65
CA ASP A 187 -20.36 8.31 -15.51
C ASP A 187 -19.76 7.76 -16.82
N ILE A 188 -19.78 6.43 -16.95
CA ILE A 188 -19.33 5.68 -18.13
C ILE A 188 -20.36 5.70 -19.28
N LEU A 189 -21.64 5.97 -18.98
CA LEU A 189 -22.75 5.94 -19.95
C LEU A 189 -23.03 7.32 -20.56
N SER A 190 -22.58 8.39 -19.91
CA SER A 190 -22.67 9.73 -20.45
C SER A 190 -21.84 9.83 -21.74
N ASN A 191 -22.55 9.87 -22.88
CA ASN A 191 -22.02 10.33 -24.17
C ASN A 191 -21.63 11.84 -24.15
N GLY A 192 -21.74 12.51 -22.99
CA GLY A 192 -21.63 13.96 -22.82
C GLY A 192 -20.21 14.45 -22.51
N LYS A 193 -19.96 15.69 -22.94
CA LYS A 193 -18.70 16.44 -22.91
C LYS A 193 -18.18 16.81 -21.51
N GLU A 194 -18.99 16.67 -20.48
CA GLU A 194 -18.63 17.06 -19.10
C GLU A 194 -18.43 15.80 -18.25
N LYS A 195 -17.25 15.69 -17.64
CA LYS A 195 -16.81 14.49 -16.92
C LYS A 195 -16.58 14.81 -15.45
N ASN A 196 -17.68 14.92 -14.70
CA ASN A 196 -17.63 15.08 -13.26
C ASN A 196 -17.13 13.77 -12.62
N MET A 197 -16.29 13.88 -11.59
CA MET A 197 -15.66 12.71 -10.98
C MET A 197 -15.65 12.81 -9.46
N ILE A 198 -15.89 11.67 -8.82
CA ILE A 198 -15.60 11.47 -7.40
C ILE A 198 -14.29 10.69 -7.33
N VAL A 199 -13.35 11.20 -6.55
CA VAL A 199 -12.05 10.58 -6.31
C VAL A 199 -11.95 10.23 -4.84
N ILE A 200 -11.60 8.98 -4.54
CA ILE A 200 -11.31 8.54 -3.18
C ILE A 200 -9.86 8.07 -3.12
N ASN A 201 -9.08 8.65 -2.22
CA ASN A 201 -7.70 8.25 -1.95
C ASN A 201 -7.63 7.45 -0.65
N MET A 202 -7.13 6.23 -0.74
CA MET A 202 -6.99 5.30 0.37
C MET A 202 -5.50 5.11 0.70
N SER A 203 -5.08 5.46 1.92
CA SER A 203 -3.68 5.35 2.33
C SER A 203 -3.26 3.89 2.51
N GLU A 204 -2.20 3.49 1.81
CA GLU A 204 -1.61 2.16 1.95
C GLU A 204 -0.96 1.99 3.34
N ASP A 205 -0.25 3.03 3.81
CA ASP A 205 0.45 3.03 5.10
C ASP A 205 -0.49 2.74 6.29
N LYS A 206 -1.69 3.33 6.28
CA LYS A 206 -2.68 3.15 7.36
C LYS A 206 -3.21 1.72 7.42
N LEU A 207 -3.24 1.03 6.28
CA LEU A 207 -3.66 -0.35 6.21
C LEU A 207 -2.57 -1.30 6.71
N HIS A 208 -1.30 -1.06 6.36
CA HIS A 208 -0.16 -1.83 6.87
C HIS A 208 0.07 -1.63 8.38
N LYS A 209 -0.30 -0.47 8.93
CA LYS A 209 -0.20 -0.24 10.38
C LYS A 209 -1.18 -1.11 11.18
N ASN A 210 -2.41 -1.28 10.69
CA ASN A 210 -3.42 -2.12 11.36
C ASN A 210 -3.10 -3.62 11.30
N SER A 211 -2.39 -4.10 10.27
CA SER A 211 -2.00 -5.51 10.18
C SER A 211 -0.85 -5.88 11.15
N LEU A 212 -0.08 -4.89 11.61
CA LEU A 212 1.01 -5.09 12.58
C LEU A 212 0.52 -5.06 14.05
N ASP A 213 -0.59 -4.38 14.36
CA ASP A 213 -1.15 -4.31 15.72
C ASP A 213 -1.98 -5.55 16.11
N THR A 214 -2.24 -6.46 15.17
CA THR A 214 -2.97 -7.72 15.39
C THR A 214 -2.07 -8.98 15.46
N GLY A 215 -0.75 -8.81 15.48
CA GLY A 215 0.25 -9.88 15.51
C GLY A 215 0.85 -10.14 16.89
#